data_AF-A0A0F9RZB2-F1
#
_entry.id   AF-A0A0F9RZB2-F1
#
_cell.length_a   1.000
_cell.length_b   1.000
_cell.length_c   1.000
_cell.angle_alpha   90.00
_cell.angle_beta   90.00
_cell.angle_gamma   90.00
#
_symmetry.space_group_name_H-M   'P 1'
#
loop_
_entity.id
_entity.type
_entity.pdbx_description
1 polymer ?
#
loop_
_entity_poly.entity_id
_entity_poly.type
_entity_poly.pdbx_seq_one_letter_code
_entity_poly.pdbx_strand_id
1 'polypeptide(L)'
;MICKYCDKETCNPKFCSKSCSAKYNNKHYVKRKLTKRCKRCDVFILSKKVYCDLCKPDKTLLTIGDVRGWKGHKHPSWVHSYIRQRARAQYAKELSKSCVACDYSKHLELCHIKSITSFDSSTKVSIVNHETNVLFLCRNCHWEFDHGL
;
A
#
# COMPACT_ATOMS: atom_id res chain seq x y z
N MET A 1 -14.81 -42.53 12.80
CA MET A 1 -15.15 -41.93 11.49
C MET A 1 -13.96 -41.12 10.99
N ILE A 2 -13.86 -40.84 9.69
CA ILE A 2 -12.72 -40.11 9.10
C ILE A 2 -13.15 -38.67 8.74
N CYS A 3 -12.31 -37.69 9.05
CA CYS A 3 -12.55 -36.29 8.73
C CYS A 3 -12.41 -36.04 7.22
N LYS A 4 -13.45 -35.49 6.58
CA LYS A 4 -13.46 -35.19 5.13
C LYS A 4 -12.42 -34.16 4.63
N TYR A 5 -11.64 -33.56 5.51
CA TYR A 5 -10.67 -32.51 5.15
C TYR A 5 -9.21 -32.92 5.39
N CYS A 6 -8.92 -33.59 6.50
CA CYS A 6 -7.56 -33.93 6.90
C CYS A 6 -7.35 -35.43 7.12
N ASP A 7 -8.36 -36.24 6.82
CA ASP A 7 -8.33 -37.71 6.87
C ASP A 7 -7.98 -38.32 8.23
N LYS A 8 -8.02 -37.52 9.30
CA LYS A 8 -7.82 -37.99 10.68
C LYS A 8 -9.08 -38.65 11.22
N GLU A 9 -8.87 -39.64 12.09
CA GLU A 9 -9.94 -40.22 12.90
C GLU A 9 -10.62 -39.16 13.76
N THR A 10 -11.93 -39.27 13.87
CA THR A 10 -12.78 -38.31 14.56
C THR A 10 -14.05 -38.98 15.07
N CYS A 11 -14.49 -38.50 16.23
CA CYS A 11 -15.80 -38.83 16.82
C CYS A 11 -16.94 -38.05 16.15
N ASN A 12 -16.65 -36.92 15.50
CA ASN A 12 -17.63 -36.14 14.74
C ASN A 12 -17.92 -36.77 13.36
N PRO A 13 -19.19 -36.83 12.91
CA PRO A 13 -19.58 -37.43 11.63
C PRO A 13 -18.92 -36.91 10.35
N LYS A 14 -18.45 -35.66 10.32
CA LYS A 14 -17.94 -35.05 9.08
C LYS A 14 -16.56 -34.43 9.22
N PHE A 15 -16.30 -33.73 10.32
CA PHE A 15 -15.06 -32.96 10.48
C PHE A 15 -14.54 -33.03 11.92
N CYS A 16 -13.23 -33.20 12.09
CA CYS A 16 -12.61 -33.26 13.42
C CYS A 16 -12.60 -31.91 14.15
N SER A 17 -12.83 -30.79 13.46
CA SER A 17 -12.90 -29.47 14.07
C SER A 17 -13.68 -28.46 13.22
N LYS A 18 -14.07 -27.33 13.85
CA LYS A 18 -14.62 -26.16 13.14
C LYS A 18 -13.68 -25.68 12.04
N SER A 19 -12.37 -25.74 12.26
CA SER A 19 -11.36 -25.36 11.27
C SER A 19 -11.36 -26.27 10.05
N CYS A 20 -11.45 -27.59 10.25
CA CYS A 20 -11.53 -28.55 9.13
C CYS A 20 -12.82 -28.38 8.32
N SER A 21 -13.95 -28.17 9.00
CA SER A 21 -15.22 -27.83 8.34
C SER A 21 -15.11 -26.54 7.52
N ALA A 22 -14.52 -25.48 8.08
CA ALA A 22 -14.36 -24.20 7.40
C ALA A 22 -13.44 -24.31 6.17
N LYS A 23 -12.29 -24.99 6.27
CA LYS A 23 -11.37 -25.16 5.14
C LYS A 23 -11.99 -25.97 4.00
N TYR A 24 -12.69 -27.06 4.33
CA TYR A 24 -13.43 -27.85 3.34
C TYR A 24 -14.50 -27.00 2.65
N ASN A 25 -15.35 -26.33 3.42
CA ASN A 25 -16.45 -25.54 2.87
C ASN A 25 -15.95 -24.35 2.06
N ASN A 26 -14.89 -23.66 2.49
CA ASN A 26 -14.33 -22.53 1.74
C ASN A 26 -13.74 -22.95 0.38
N LYS A 27 -13.29 -24.21 0.25
CA LYS A 27 -12.78 -24.77 -1.01
C LYS A 27 -13.92 -25.23 -1.93
N HIS A 28 -14.87 -26.00 -1.41
CA HIS A 28 -15.93 -26.61 -2.22
C HIS A 28 -17.12 -25.68 -2.48
N TYR A 29 -17.41 -24.77 -1.56
CA TYR A 29 -18.54 -23.84 -1.64
C TYR A 29 -18.01 -22.41 -1.56
N VAL A 30 -17.38 -21.97 -2.65
CA VAL A 30 -16.81 -20.63 -2.76
C VAL A 30 -17.92 -19.58 -2.58
N LYS A 31 -17.91 -18.89 -1.43
CA LYS A 31 -18.96 -17.92 -1.06
C LYS A 31 -19.13 -16.76 -2.05
N ARG A 32 -18.10 -16.41 -2.81
CA ARG A 32 -18.09 -15.25 -3.69
C ARG A 32 -17.80 -15.68 -5.13
N LYS A 33 -18.82 -15.57 -5.98
CA LYS A 33 -18.66 -15.77 -7.42
C LYS A 33 -17.87 -14.62 -8.04
N LEU A 34 -17.05 -14.91 -9.05
CA LEU A 34 -16.36 -13.90 -9.85
C LEU A 34 -17.34 -13.42 -10.93
N THR A 35 -17.74 -12.16 -10.88
CA THR A 35 -18.82 -11.63 -11.73
C THR A 35 -18.37 -10.55 -12.70
N LYS A 36 -17.26 -9.86 -12.40
CA LYS A 36 -16.76 -8.73 -13.19
C LYS A 36 -15.61 -9.18 -14.08
N ARG A 37 -15.43 -8.59 -15.26
CA ARG A 37 -14.26 -8.83 -16.12
C ARG A 37 -13.10 -7.90 -15.76
N CYS A 38 -11.88 -8.42 -15.84
CA CYS A 38 -10.67 -7.62 -15.74
C CYS A 38 -10.61 -6.62 -16.90
N LYS A 39 -10.34 -5.34 -16.60
CA LYS A 39 -10.25 -4.29 -17.62
C LYS A 39 -9.13 -4.49 -18.68
N ARG A 40 -8.21 -5.44 -18.50
CA ARG A 40 -7.04 -5.65 -19.38
C ARG A 40 -7.01 -7.00 -20.10
N CYS A 41 -7.48 -8.09 -19.49
CA CYS A 41 -7.37 -9.44 -20.06
C CYS A 41 -8.67 -10.26 -19.95
N ASP A 42 -9.81 -9.61 -19.70
CA ASP A 42 -11.17 -10.18 -19.69
C ASP A 42 -11.47 -11.37 -18.78
N VAL A 43 -10.49 -11.84 -17.99
CA VAL A 43 -10.69 -12.87 -16.96
C VAL A 43 -11.68 -12.41 -15.90
N PHE A 44 -12.49 -13.34 -15.38
CA PHE A 44 -13.42 -13.04 -14.30
C PHE A 44 -12.69 -12.74 -12.99
N ILE A 45 -13.11 -11.67 -12.32
CA ILE A 45 -12.57 -11.16 -11.06
C ILE A 45 -13.72 -10.86 -10.08
N LEU A 46 -13.36 -10.71 -8.80
CA LEU A 46 -14.29 -10.25 -7.78
C LEU A 46 -14.82 -8.86 -8.15
N SER A 47 -16.10 -8.59 -7.87
CA SER A 47 -16.77 -7.32 -8.18
C SER A 47 -15.99 -6.07 -7.71
N LYS A 48 -15.34 -6.16 -6.54
CA LYS A 48 -14.51 -5.08 -5.96
C LYS A 48 -13.16 -4.85 -6.65
N LYS A 49 -12.67 -5.79 -7.45
CA LYS A 49 -11.39 -5.64 -8.16
C LYS A 49 -11.62 -4.88 -9.48
N VAL A 50 -10.56 -4.23 -9.97
CA VAL A 50 -10.53 -3.60 -11.31
C VAL A 50 -9.70 -4.43 -12.29
N TYR A 51 -8.60 -5.00 -11.79
CA TYR A 51 -7.69 -5.86 -12.54
C TYR A 51 -7.55 -7.22 -11.86
N CYS A 52 -7.20 -8.26 -12.64
CA CYS A 52 -6.77 -9.54 -12.09
C CYS A 52 -5.38 -9.41 -11.46
N ASP A 53 -4.92 -10.45 -10.76
CA ASP A 53 -3.64 -10.38 -10.04
C ASP A 53 -2.43 -10.26 -10.97
N LEU A 54 -2.51 -10.77 -12.21
CA LEU A 54 -1.48 -10.63 -13.24
C LEU A 54 -1.51 -9.27 -13.96
N CYS A 55 -2.70 -8.67 -14.11
CA CYS A 55 -2.86 -7.36 -14.77
C CYS A 55 -2.87 -6.20 -13.78
N LYS A 56 -2.76 -6.47 -12.48
CA LYS A 56 -2.73 -5.43 -11.46
C LYS A 56 -1.50 -4.55 -11.71
N PRO A 57 -1.66 -3.23 -11.85
CA PRO A 57 -0.53 -2.35 -12.09
C PRO A 57 0.45 -2.46 -10.92
N ASP A 58 1.73 -2.63 -11.27
CA ASP A 58 2.78 -2.60 -10.28
C ASP A 58 2.87 -1.18 -9.71
N LYS A 59 2.59 -1.07 -8.41
CA LYS A 59 2.61 0.21 -7.70
C LYS A 59 4.02 0.75 -7.49
N THR A 60 5.08 -0.02 -7.78
CA THR A 60 6.47 0.42 -7.77
C THR A 60 6.83 1.21 -9.03
N LEU A 61 6.13 0.95 -10.14
CA LEU A 61 6.31 1.61 -11.43
C LEU A 61 5.47 2.89 -11.58
N LEU A 62 4.71 3.23 -10.53
CA LEU A 62 3.80 4.38 -10.55
C LEU A 62 4.57 5.68 -10.68
N THR A 63 4.21 6.51 -11.67
CA THR A 63 4.79 7.85 -11.88
C THR A 63 3.97 8.94 -11.18
N ILE A 64 4.54 10.13 -11.03
CA ILE A 64 3.80 11.32 -10.53
C ILE A 64 2.61 11.61 -11.46
N GLY A 65 2.80 11.48 -12.78
CA GLY A 65 1.79 11.66 -13.82
C GLY A 65 0.62 10.70 -13.65
N ASP A 66 0.90 9.42 -13.35
CA ASP A 66 -0.14 8.44 -13.06
C ASP A 66 -0.99 8.85 -11.84
N VAL A 67 -0.34 9.29 -10.76
CA VAL A 67 -1.05 9.76 -9.54
C VAL A 67 -1.89 10.99 -9.85
N ARG A 68 -1.35 11.95 -10.62
CA ARG A 68 -2.09 13.13 -11.10
C ARG A 68 -3.27 12.73 -11.98
N GLY A 69 -3.13 11.67 -12.77
CA GLY A 69 -4.14 11.13 -13.67
C GLY A 69 -5.31 10.44 -12.97
N TRP A 70 -5.23 10.16 -11.67
CA TRP A 70 -6.35 9.59 -10.88
C TRP A 70 -7.46 10.60 -10.57
N LYS A 71 -7.68 11.57 -11.48
CA LYS A 71 -8.64 12.65 -11.36
C LYS A 71 -10.05 12.09 -11.14
N GLY A 72 -10.53 12.26 -9.91
CA GLY A 72 -11.96 12.33 -9.57
C GLY A 72 -12.21 13.69 -8.93
N HIS A 73 -13.00 13.76 -7.86
CA HIS A 73 -13.27 14.98 -7.08
C HIS A 73 -12.13 15.40 -6.13
N LYS A 74 -10.87 15.12 -6.47
CA LYS A 74 -9.74 15.35 -5.56
C LYS A 74 -9.08 16.70 -5.83
N HIS A 75 -8.82 17.45 -4.76
CA HIS A 75 -8.03 18.69 -4.82
C HIS A 75 -6.60 18.41 -5.35
N PRO A 76 -5.98 19.30 -6.14
CA PRO A 76 -4.63 19.09 -6.68
C PRO A 76 -3.56 18.71 -5.65
N SER A 77 -3.64 19.28 -4.43
CA SER A 77 -2.72 18.96 -3.34
C SER A 77 -2.78 17.51 -2.84
N TRP A 78 -3.86 16.79 -3.19
CA TRP A 78 -4.01 15.37 -2.85
C TRP A 78 -2.85 14.53 -3.38
N VAL A 79 -2.32 14.86 -4.56
CA VAL A 79 -1.18 14.16 -5.17
C VAL A 79 0.04 14.21 -4.25
N HIS A 80 0.37 15.40 -3.73
CA HIS A 80 1.49 15.59 -2.82
C HIS A 80 1.27 14.87 -1.49
N SER A 81 0.05 14.95 -0.96
CA SER A 81 -0.33 14.22 0.27
C SER A 81 -0.20 12.70 0.09
N TYR A 82 -0.65 12.16 -1.05
CA TYR A 82 -0.55 10.75 -1.38
C TYR A 82 0.91 10.27 -1.46
N ILE A 83 1.78 11.02 -2.14
CA ILE A 83 3.21 10.69 -2.28
C ILE A 83 3.90 10.70 -0.90
N ARG A 84 3.66 11.73 -0.08
CA ARG A 84 4.18 11.81 1.29
C ARG A 84 3.68 10.66 2.18
N GLN A 85 2.39 10.31 2.10
CA GLN A 85 1.84 9.19 2.84
C GLN A 85 2.52 7.86 2.46
N ARG A 86 2.81 7.66 1.16
CA ARG A 86 3.55 6.47 0.72
C ARG A 86 4.98 6.45 1.24
N ALA A 87 5.67 7.59 1.25
CA ALA A 87 7.00 7.70 1.84
C ALA A 87 6.96 7.33 3.33
N ARG A 88 6.03 7.91 4.09
CA ARG A 88 5.84 7.60 5.51
C ARG A 88 5.54 6.13 5.77
N ALA A 89 4.74 5.49 4.91
CA ALA A 89 4.44 4.07 5.04
C ALA A 89 5.65 3.18 4.74
N GLN A 90 6.47 3.57 3.76
CA GLN A 90 7.71 2.88 3.41
C GLN A 90 8.70 2.92 4.57
N TYR A 91 8.91 4.11 5.14
CA TYR A 91 9.87 4.33 6.22
C TYR A 91 9.23 4.29 7.61
N ALA A 92 8.03 3.71 7.78
CA ALA A 92 7.33 3.74 9.07
C ALA A 92 8.11 3.05 10.20
N LYS A 93 8.90 2.03 9.85
CA LYS A 93 9.77 1.28 10.77
C LYS A 93 11.15 1.91 10.95
N GLU A 94 11.56 2.70 9.97
CA GLU A 94 12.86 3.37 9.87
C GLU A 94 12.75 4.84 10.23
N LEU A 95 11.57 5.30 10.67
CA LEU A 95 11.33 6.65 11.14
C LEU A 95 12.40 6.88 12.21
N SER A 96 13.37 7.73 11.88
CA SER A 96 14.49 8.01 12.78
C SER A 96 13.91 8.28 14.16
N LYS A 97 14.52 7.75 15.21
CA LYS A 97 14.04 8.02 16.56
C LYS A 97 14.25 9.49 16.94
N SER A 98 15.01 10.25 16.15
CA SER A 98 15.32 11.64 16.39
C SER A 98 15.41 12.46 15.10
N CYS A 99 15.23 13.77 15.23
CA CYS A 99 15.46 14.76 14.18
C CYS A 99 16.92 14.71 13.77
N VAL A 100 17.19 14.62 12.47
CA VAL A 100 18.58 14.56 11.97
C VAL A 100 19.36 15.86 12.18
N ALA A 101 18.67 16.97 12.49
CA ALA A 101 19.28 18.28 12.68
C ALA A 101 19.46 18.70 14.15
N CYS A 102 18.60 18.22 15.07
CA CYS A 102 18.57 18.72 16.46
C CYS A 102 18.23 17.65 17.52
N ASP A 103 18.26 16.38 17.16
CA ASP A 103 18.03 15.23 18.04
C ASP A 103 16.63 15.11 18.69
N TYR A 104 15.70 16.03 18.44
CA TYR A 104 14.33 15.95 18.96
C TYR A 104 13.62 14.66 18.54
N SER A 105 13.06 13.91 19.48
CA SER A 105 12.61 12.52 19.26
C SER A 105 11.11 12.25 19.36
N LYS A 106 10.29 13.26 19.69
CA LYS A 106 8.86 13.04 20.00
C LYS A 106 7.95 13.15 18.77
N HIS A 107 8.14 14.18 17.95
CA HIS A 107 7.31 14.47 16.79
C HIS A 107 8.19 14.78 15.58
N LEU A 108 8.23 13.82 14.65
CA LEU A 108 9.01 13.90 13.42
C LEU A 108 8.11 13.91 12.19
N GLU A 109 8.56 14.67 11.22
CA GLU A 109 7.96 14.83 9.91
C GLU A 109 8.94 14.32 8.87
N LEU A 110 8.40 13.58 7.89
CA LEU A 110 9.17 13.19 6.72
C LEU A 110 9.20 14.40 5.78
N CYS A 111 10.38 14.95 5.58
CA CYS A 111 10.67 16.03 4.66
C CYS A 111 11.34 15.46 3.40
N HIS A 112 11.04 16.03 2.24
CA HIS A 112 11.72 15.71 0.99
C HIS A 112 12.81 16.74 0.71
N ILE A 113 14.06 16.30 0.49
CA ILE A 113 15.20 17.21 0.23
C ILE A 113 14.94 18.01 -1.05
N LYS A 114 14.66 17.30 -2.14
CA LYS A 114 14.15 17.86 -3.39
C LYS A 114 12.63 17.79 -3.37
N SER A 115 11.98 18.94 -3.50
CA SER A 115 10.53 19.07 -3.41
C SER A 115 9.80 18.22 -4.47
N ILE A 116 8.63 17.66 -4.11
CA ILE A 116 7.81 16.84 -5.03
C ILE A 116 7.43 17.60 -6.30
N THR A 117 7.23 18.92 -6.20
CA THR A 117 6.86 19.80 -7.32
C THR A 117 7.97 19.98 -8.33
N SER A 118 9.23 19.80 -7.94
CA SER A 118 10.40 19.95 -8.83
C SER A 118 10.67 18.73 -9.72
N PHE A 119 9.92 17.64 -9.55
CA PHE A 119 10.06 16.44 -10.37
C PHE A 119 9.11 16.45 -11.56
N ASP A 120 9.58 15.91 -12.69
CA ASP A 120 8.75 15.74 -13.88
C ASP A 120 7.63 14.71 -13.66
N SER A 121 6.54 14.85 -14.41
CA SER A 121 5.40 13.93 -14.39
C SER A 121 5.78 12.46 -14.70
N SER A 122 6.78 12.20 -15.53
CA SER A 122 7.26 10.85 -15.84
C SER A 122 8.08 10.22 -14.70
N THR A 123 8.48 11.01 -13.69
CA THR A 123 9.29 10.52 -12.56
C THR A 123 8.52 9.48 -11.77
N LYS A 124 9.16 8.35 -11.47
CA LYS A 124 8.60 7.31 -10.60
C LYS A 124 8.47 7.82 -9.17
N VAL A 125 7.36 7.48 -8.50
CA VAL A 125 7.13 7.79 -7.08
C VAL A 125 8.22 7.15 -6.19
N SER A 126 8.78 6.01 -6.59
CA SER A 126 9.90 5.39 -5.89
C SER A 126 11.18 6.21 -5.93
N ILE A 127 11.42 6.97 -7.00
CA ILE A 127 12.57 7.90 -7.12
C ILE A 127 12.35 9.10 -6.19
N VAL A 128 11.15 9.68 -6.19
CA VAL A 128 10.81 10.81 -5.30
C VAL A 128 10.94 10.43 -3.84
N ASN A 129 10.52 9.21 -3.49
CA ASN A 129 10.54 8.69 -2.13
C ASN A 129 11.83 7.90 -1.82
N HIS A 130 12.88 8.02 -2.65
CA HIS A 130 14.14 7.34 -2.40
C HIS A 130 14.78 7.83 -1.08
N GLU A 131 15.52 6.98 -0.39
CA GLU A 131 16.13 7.28 0.92
C GLU A 131 17.03 8.52 0.87
N THR A 132 17.73 8.71 -0.25
CA THR A 132 18.60 9.87 -0.51
C THR A 132 17.84 11.18 -0.73
N ASN A 133 16.51 11.14 -0.80
CA ASN A 133 15.65 12.33 -0.99
C ASN A 133 14.70 12.57 0.19
N VAL A 134 14.85 11.83 1.29
CA VAL A 134 13.98 11.98 2.46
C VAL A 134 14.80 12.20 3.73
N LEU A 135 14.29 13.06 4.61
CA LEU A 135 14.87 13.37 5.91
C LEU A 135 13.76 13.28 6.98
N PHE A 136 14.17 13.02 8.21
CA PHE A 136 13.28 13.10 9.38
C PHE A 136 13.63 14.32 10.20
N LEU A 137 12.74 15.31 10.20
CA LEU A 137 12.92 16.58 10.88
C LEU A 137 11.83 16.80 11.92
N CYS A 138 12.16 17.48 13.01
CA CYS A 138 11.13 18.05 13.88
C CYS A 138 10.43 19.20 13.14
N ARG A 139 9.29 19.66 13.65
CA ARG A 139 8.52 20.72 12.99
C ARG A 139 9.30 22.02 12.77
N ASN A 140 10.16 22.40 13.72
CA ASN A 140 10.97 23.61 13.60
C ASN A 140 12.04 23.46 12.51
N CYS A 141 12.87 22.43 12.60
CA CYS A 141 13.91 22.18 11.60
C CYS A 141 13.34 21.91 10.21
N HIS A 142 12.13 21.32 10.12
CA HIS A 142 11.44 21.17 8.85
C HIS A 142 11.05 22.53 8.26
N TRP A 143 10.50 23.42 9.07
CA TRP A 143 10.16 24.77 8.64
C TRP A 143 11.41 25.57 8.23
N GLU A 144 12.47 25.53 9.04
CA GLU A 144 13.76 26.19 8.75
C GLU A 144 14.33 25.68 7.42
N PHE A 145 14.36 24.37 7.23
CA PHE A 145 14.82 23.74 5.99
C PHE A 145 14.03 24.20 4.76
N ASP A 146 12.69 24.22 4.84
CA ASP A 146 11.83 24.67 3.73
C ASP A 146 12.03 26.17 3.39
N HIS A 147 12.56 26.97 4.33
CA HIS A 147 12.78 28.41 4.18
C HIS A 147 14.25 28.80 4.03
N GLY A 148 15.17 27.83 4.02
CA GLY A 148 16.61 28.07 3.85
C GLY A 148 17.27 28.75 5.06
N LEU A 149 16.82 28.43 6.27
CA LEU A 149 17.38 28.91 7.54
C LEU A 149 18.27 27.87 8.21
#